data_AF-A0A5E4LMS1-F1
#
_entry.id   AF-A0A5E4LMS1-F1
#
_cell.length_a   1.000
_cell.length_b   1.000
_cell.length_c   1.000
_cell.angle_alpha   90.00
_cell.angle_beta   90.00
_cell.angle_gamma   90.00
#
_symmetry.space_group_name_H-M   'P 1'
#
loop_
_entity.id
_entity.type
_entity.pdbx_description
1 polymer ?
#
loop_
_entity_poly.entity_id
_entity_poly.type
_entity_poly.pdbx_seq_one_letter_code
_entity_poly.pdbx_strand_id
1 'polypeptide(L)'
;MEYGVEKLPAGPGVQTSEAIIVVEGRADVLNLLKNNMDNAVAIGGANVPKTLAGLCKQKEVTLFLDGDRGGDIILKEIMSVAEIDYVARAPAGKEVEELSRKEIIKALRSRVPVEQSEGGSSSGGAGGSGSQAPRYEPEKPQGTFRSRELVRSVGASSLSPSRPAMASQSMPTPISRPAMQAPTGYAPRSSMAARPMMPQQPMAAPAPSRPAASQPEVELPMPAVPEELYSSLSELENTARAKLYDKAGALKSEILVKDILPSIEAGSDVHAVVFDGVVTQRLVDLAAKKGIRILLGVKVGNIFNRPSGMFIGGKK
;
A
#
# COMPACT_ATOMS: atom_id res chain seq x y z
N MET A 1 -12.76 -13.69 -0.07
CA MET A 1 -11.61 -14.61 -0.02
C MET A 1 -11.08 -14.56 1.39
N GLU A 2 -10.42 -15.62 1.85
CA GLU A 2 -9.95 -15.78 3.22
C GLU A 2 -8.43 -15.98 3.22
N TYR A 3 -7.74 -15.46 4.22
CA TYR A 3 -6.29 -15.57 4.38
C TYR A 3 -5.90 -16.27 5.68
N GLY A 4 -4.95 -17.19 5.58
CA GLY A 4 -4.36 -17.89 6.72
C GLY A 4 -5.25 -18.95 7.37
N VAL A 5 -4.73 -19.56 8.44
CA VAL A 5 -5.42 -20.60 9.21
C VAL A 5 -6.66 -20.07 9.93
N GLU A 6 -6.63 -18.78 10.29
CA GLU A 6 -7.73 -18.05 10.96
C GLU A 6 -8.77 -17.52 9.97
N LYS A 7 -8.60 -17.77 8.66
CA LYS A 7 -9.56 -17.44 7.61
C LYS A 7 -10.00 -15.97 7.60
N LEU A 8 -9.01 -15.07 7.72
CA LEU A 8 -9.25 -13.63 7.79
C LEU A 8 -9.83 -13.11 6.47
N PRO A 9 -10.89 -12.28 6.47
CA PRO A 9 -11.40 -11.66 5.25
C PRO A 9 -10.29 -10.88 4.56
N ALA A 10 -10.00 -11.23 3.32
CA ALA A 10 -8.85 -10.68 2.61
C ALA A 10 -9.12 -10.52 1.12
N GLY A 11 -8.39 -9.59 0.51
CA GLY A 11 -8.26 -9.44 -0.92
C GLY A 11 -7.26 -10.45 -1.52
N PRO A 12 -7.34 -10.69 -2.84
CA PRO A 12 -6.47 -11.66 -3.52
C PRO A 12 -5.01 -11.23 -3.57
N GLY A 13 -4.73 -9.93 -3.53
CA GLY A 13 -3.37 -9.37 -3.58
C GLY A 13 -2.60 -9.48 -2.27
N VAL A 14 -3.24 -9.88 -1.15
CA VAL A 14 -2.58 -9.93 0.18
C VAL A 14 -1.38 -10.88 0.20
N GLN A 15 -1.38 -11.95 -0.61
CA GLN A 15 -0.25 -12.86 -0.72
C GLN A 15 0.89 -12.28 -1.55
N THR A 16 0.58 -11.67 -2.69
CA THR A 16 1.54 -11.24 -3.70
C THR A 16 2.14 -9.87 -3.44
N SER A 17 1.39 -8.97 -2.79
CA SER A 17 1.80 -7.59 -2.59
C SER A 17 2.80 -7.45 -1.45
N GLU A 18 3.82 -6.61 -1.62
CA GLU A 18 4.84 -6.29 -0.60
C GLU A 18 4.31 -5.33 0.49
N ALA A 19 3.26 -4.57 0.15
CA ALA A 19 2.54 -3.70 1.07
C ALA A 19 1.11 -4.19 1.25
N ILE A 20 0.61 -4.11 2.47
CA ILE A 20 -0.76 -4.51 2.83
C ILE A 20 -1.49 -3.39 3.56
N ILE A 21 -2.81 -3.36 3.37
CA ILE A 21 -3.71 -2.48 4.09
C ILE A 21 -4.48 -3.32 5.10
N VAL A 22 -4.29 -3.04 6.38
CA VAL A 22 -5.02 -3.70 7.46
C VAL A 22 -6.23 -2.84 7.82
N VAL A 23 -7.41 -3.46 7.90
CA VAL A 23 -8.68 -2.80 8.24
C VAL A 23 -9.39 -3.57 9.35
N GLU A 24 -10.37 -2.94 10.01
CA GLU A 24 -11.10 -3.57 11.11
C GLU A 24 -11.97 -4.74 10.62
N GLY A 25 -12.81 -4.45 9.62
CA GLY A 25 -13.95 -5.28 9.26
C GLY A 25 -13.91 -5.85 7.84
N ARG A 26 -14.78 -6.83 7.61
CA ARG A 26 -15.00 -7.42 6.29
C ARG A 26 -15.58 -6.41 5.29
N ALA A 27 -16.43 -5.50 5.76
CA ALA A 27 -17.07 -4.52 4.90
C ALA A 27 -16.06 -3.53 4.31
N ASP A 28 -15.07 -3.14 5.11
CA ASP A 28 -13.93 -2.33 4.67
C ASP A 28 -13.15 -3.02 3.54
N VAL A 29 -12.81 -4.31 3.73
CA VAL A 29 -12.14 -5.11 2.69
C VAL A 29 -12.97 -5.14 1.41
N LEU A 30 -14.29 -5.31 1.52
CA LEU A 30 -15.17 -5.28 0.34
C LEU A 30 -15.19 -3.90 -0.33
N ASN A 31 -15.19 -2.82 0.43
CA ASN A 31 -15.16 -1.47 -0.13
C ASN A 31 -13.81 -1.18 -0.83
N LEU A 32 -12.70 -1.54 -0.20
CA LEU A 32 -11.36 -1.41 -0.77
C LEU A 32 -11.22 -2.22 -2.07
N LEU A 33 -11.73 -3.47 -2.09
CA LEU A 33 -11.73 -4.31 -3.28
C LEU A 33 -12.55 -3.71 -4.44
N LYS A 34 -13.75 -3.19 -4.15
CA LYS A 34 -14.58 -2.49 -5.16
C LYS A 34 -13.84 -1.29 -5.77
N ASN A 35 -12.92 -0.70 -5.02
CA ASN A 35 -12.12 0.46 -5.43
C ASN A 35 -10.75 0.08 -6.04
N ASN A 36 -10.53 -1.20 -6.35
CA ASN A 36 -9.29 -1.76 -6.92
C ASN A 36 -8.09 -1.74 -5.96
N MET A 37 -8.34 -1.94 -4.67
CA MET A 37 -7.30 -2.22 -3.69
C MET A 37 -7.43 -3.67 -3.25
N ASP A 38 -6.58 -4.52 -3.82
CA ASP A 38 -6.62 -5.98 -3.69
C ASP A 38 -5.77 -6.52 -2.54
N ASN A 39 -4.95 -5.67 -1.93
CA ASN A 39 -4.01 -5.97 -0.86
C ASN A 39 -4.57 -5.66 0.55
N ALA A 40 -5.89 -5.67 0.72
CA ALA A 40 -6.57 -5.40 1.99
C ALA A 40 -6.84 -6.68 2.80
N VAL A 41 -6.62 -6.64 4.12
CA VAL A 41 -6.91 -7.73 5.06
C VAL A 41 -7.62 -7.20 6.31
N ALA A 42 -8.69 -7.88 6.72
CA ALA A 42 -9.42 -7.54 7.93
C ALA A 42 -8.85 -8.27 9.16
N ILE A 43 -8.88 -7.61 10.31
CA ILE A 43 -8.53 -8.19 11.61
C ILE A 43 -9.66 -9.08 12.12
N GLY A 44 -10.92 -8.69 11.83
CA GLY A 44 -12.11 -9.46 12.23
C GLY A 44 -12.55 -9.20 13.66
N GLY A 45 -12.15 -8.06 14.25
CA GLY A 45 -12.54 -7.62 15.59
C GLY A 45 -11.37 -7.06 16.40
N ALA A 46 -11.57 -6.98 17.72
CA ALA A 46 -10.59 -6.44 18.67
C ALA A 46 -9.31 -7.30 18.78
N ASN A 47 -9.46 -8.63 18.80
CA ASN A 47 -8.32 -9.51 19.03
C ASN A 47 -7.48 -9.72 17.76
N VAL A 48 -6.21 -9.33 17.81
CA VAL A 48 -5.26 -9.47 16.70
C VAL A 48 -4.83 -10.93 16.52
N PRO A 49 -5.18 -11.57 15.38
CA PRO A 49 -4.84 -12.96 15.10
C PRO A 49 -3.33 -13.16 14.91
N LYS A 50 -2.80 -14.34 15.28
CA LYS A 50 -1.35 -14.63 15.13
C LYS A 50 -0.91 -14.65 13.67
N THR A 51 -1.80 -15.06 12.77
CA THR A 51 -1.56 -15.02 11.33
C THR A 51 -1.26 -13.59 10.88
N LEU A 52 -2.01 -12.61 11.40
CA LEU A 52 -1.84 -11.21 11.03
C LEU A 52 -0.53 -10.65 11.61
N ALA A 53 -0.22 -10.95 12.87
CA ALA A 53 1.04 -10.54 13.48
C ALA A 53 2.28 -11.07 12.72
N GLY A 54 2.20 -12.29 12.19
CA GLY A 54 3.25 -12.85 11.32
C GLY A 54 3.36 -12.11 9.98
N LEU A 55 2.21 -11.75 9.40
CA LEU A 55 2.15 -11.01 8.13
C LEU A 55 2.72 -9.59 8.28
N CYS A 56 2.44 -8.92 9.40
CA CYS A 56 2.92 -7.58 9.67
C CYS A 56 4.46 -7.48 9.75
N LYS A 57 5.15 -8.56 10.11
CA LYS A 57 6.63 -8.59 10.17
C LYS A 57 7.31 -8.76 8.82
N GLN A 58 6.57 -9.24 7.82
CA GLN A 58 7.12 -9.61 6.52
C GLN A 58 6.89 -8.53 5.45
N LYS A 59 6.00 -7.57 5.71
CA LYS A 59 5.44 -6.66 4.71
C LYS A 59 5.32 -5.26 5.28
N GLU A 60 5.26 -4.26 4.40
CA GLU A 60 4.92 -2.89 4.81
C GLU A 60 3.44 -2.80 5.17
N VAL A 61 3.14 -2.36 6.38
CA VAL A 61 1.79 -2.35 6.95
C VAL A 61 1.25 -0.93 7.04
N THR A 62 0.13 -0.69 6.37
CA THR A 62 -0.70 0.50 6.63
C THR A 62 -1.98 0.09 7.32
N LEU A 63 -2.15 0.51 8.58
CA LEU A 63 -3.40 0.33 9.32
C LEU A 63 -4.38 1.44 8.93
N PHE A 64 -5.51 1.09 8.33
CA PHE A 64 -6.52 2.03 7.87
C PHE A 64 -7.80 1.88 8.72
N LEU A 65 -8.08 2.92 9.50
CA LEU A 65 -9.12 2.91 10.52
C LEU A 65 -10.17 3.99 10.28
N ASP A 66 -11.33 3.79 10.90
CA ASP A 66 -12.45 4.73 10.88
C ASP A 66 -12.11 6.09 11.49
N GLY A 67 -12.89 7.10 11.13
CA GLY A 67 -12.70 8.48 11.58
C GLY A 67 -13.36 8.77 12.92
N ASP A 68 -13.48 7.76 13.79
CA ASP A 68 -14.26 7.79 15.03
C ASP A 68 -13.44 7.36 16.25
N ARG A 69 -14.09 7.35 17.43
CA ARG A 69 -13.43 6.94 18.68
C ARG A 69 -13.19 5.43 18.73
N GLY A 70 -13.99 4.62 18.03
CA GLY A 70 -13.80 3.18 17.93
C GLY A 70 -12.45 2.84 17.31
N GLY A 71 -12.14 3.46 16.17
CA GLY A 71 -10.85 3.27 15.53
C GLY A 71 -9.67 3.72 16.40
N ASP A 72 -9.81 4.73 17.28
CA ASP A 72 -8.72 5.12 18.20
C ASP A 72 -8.41 4.06 19.27
N ILE A 73 -9.43 3.33 19.71
CA ILE A 73 -9.25 2.21 20.65
C ILE A 73 -8.54 1.07 19.94
N ILE A 74 -8.99 0.75 18.73
CA ILE A 74 -8.45 -0.33 17.91
C ILE A 74 -6.99 -0.06 17.53
N LEU A 75 -6.66 1.18 17.20
CA LEU A 75 -5.27 1.58 16.94
C LEU A 75 -4.34 1.19 18.10
N LYS A 76 -4.71 1.55 19.33
CA LYS A 76 -3.92 1.27 20.53
C LYS A 76 -3.80 -0.23 20.80
N GLU A 77 -4.88 -0.98 20.60
CA GLU A 77 -4.89 -2.43 20.77
C GLU A 77 -3.93 -3.10 19.79
N ILE A 78 -4.01 -2.74 18.50
CA ILE A 78 -3.17 -3.37 17.47
C ILE A 78 -1.70 -2.95 17.62
N MET A 79 -1.43 -1.67 17.92
CA MET A 79 -0.07 -1.19 18.20
C MET A 79 0.62 -1.95 19.34
N SER A 80 -0.15 -2.47 20.30
CA SER A 80 0.41 -3.26 21.39
C SER A 80 0.83 -4.69 21.00
N VAL A 81 0.29 -5.22 19.90
CA VAL A 81 0.46 -6.63 19.50
C VAL A 81 1.25 -6.77 18.18
N ALA A 82 1.12 -5.82 17.26
CA ALA A 82 1.67 -5.91 15.91
C ALA A 82 2.53 -4.69 15.56
N GLU A 83 3.57 -4.93 14.77
CA GLU A 83 4.42 -3.89 14.17
C GLU A 83 3.66 -3.27 13.00
N ILE A 84 3.48 -1.94 13.03
CA ILE A 84 2.78 -1.17 12.01
C ILE A 84 3.69 -0.04 11.56
N ASP A 85 3.82 0.18 10.25
CA ASP A 85 4.63 1.27 9.71
C ASP A 85 3.84 2.58 9.62
N TYR A 86 2.63 2.51 9.08
CA TYR A 86 1.79 3.67 8.79
C TYR A 86 0.37 3.53 9.31
N VAL A 87 -0.23 4.66 9.67
CA VAL A 87 -1.64 4.78 10.04
C VAL A 87 -2.33 5.71 9.06
N ALA A 88 -3.43 5.26 8.48
CA ALA A 88 -4.35 6.08 7.71
C ALA A 88 -5.67 6.19 8.47
N ARG A 89 -6.29 7.38 8.43
CA ARG A 89 -7.58 7.63 9.04
C ARG A 89 -8.61 8.04 8.00
N ALA A 90 -9.80 7.47 8.10
CA ALA A 90 -10.95 7.98 7.37
C ALA A 90 -11.26 9.42 7.81
N PRO A 91 -11.90 10.23 6.96
CA PRO A 91 -12.40 11.54 7.36
C PRO A 91 -13.24 11.48 8.64
N ALA A 92 -13.18 12.51 9.47
CA ALA A 92 -13.87 12.55 10.76
C ALA A 92 -15.36 12.19 10.64
N GLY A 93 -15.80 11.23 11.45
CA GLY A 93 -17.19 10.75 11.47
C GLY A 93 -17.61 9.89 10.27
N LYS A 94 -16.65 9.42 9.45
CA LYS A 94 -16.90 8.44 8.38
C LYS A 94 -16.24 7.12 8.68
N GLU A 95 -16.90 6.06 8.24
CA GLU A 95 -16.41 4.68 8.27
C GLU A 95 -15.73 4.34 6.94
N VAL A 96 -14.74 3.43 6.98
CA VAL A 96 -13.98 3.00 5.80
C VAL A 96 -14.90 2.31 4.79
N GLU A 97 -15.94 1.60 5.22
CA GLU A 97 -16.93 0.95 4.36
C GLU A 97 -17.75 1.92 3.48
N GLU A 98 -17.88 3.19 3.89
CA GLU A 98 -18.68 4.20 3.19
C GLU A 98 -17.85 5.12 2.26
N LEU A 99 -16.52 5.01 2.30
CA LEU A 99 -15.65 5.94 1.57
C LEU A 99 -15.73 5.75 0.06
N SER A 100 -15.76 6.87 -0.66
CA SER A 100 -15.57 6.87 -2.11
C SER A 100 -14.12 6.60 -2.49
N ARG A 101 -13.88 6.17 -3.74
CA ARG A 101 -12.52 5.97 -4.29
C ARG A 101 -11.59 7.16 -4.04
N LYS A 102 -12.10 8.38 -4.20
CA LYS A 102 -11.31 9.61 -4.03
C LYS A 102 -10.89 9.82 -2.58
N GLU A 103 -11.77 9.50 -1.64
CA GLU A 103 -11.52 9.63 -0.20
C GLU A 103 -10.53 8.59 0.29
N ILE A 104 -10.68 7.33 -0.15
CA ILE A 104 -9.73 6.24 0.15
C ILE A 104 -8.32 6.63 -0.31
N ILE A 105 -8.18 7.05 -1.57
CA ILE A 105 -6.89 7.45 -2.12
C ILE A 105 -6.32 8.66 -1.37
N LYS A 106 -7.15 9.63 -0.99
CA LYS A 106 -6.72 10.79 -0.21
C LYS A 106 -6.19 10.37 1.15
N ALA A 107 -6.94 9.54 1.89
CA ALA A 107 -6.58 9.06 3.22
C ALA A 107 -5.26 8.27 3.21
N LEU A 108 -5.09 7.36 2.25
CA LEU A 108 -3.89 6.53 2.14
C LEU A 108 -2.66 7.33 1.69
N ARG A 109 -2.82 8.39 0.88
CA ARG A 109 -1.72 9.31 0.54
C ARG A 109 -1.29 10.16 1.73
N SER A 110 -2.22 10.49 2.62
CA SER A 110 -1.95 11.23 3.86
C SER A 110 -1.67 10.33 5.05
N ARG A 111 -1.31 9.05 4.83
CA ARG A 111 -0.93 8.14 5.92
C ARG A 111 0.27 8.71 6.68
N VAL A 112 0.23 8.59 8.01
CA VAL A 112 1.28 9.07 8.91
C VAL A 112 2.08 7.89 9.44
N PRO A 113 3.40 8.01 9.60
CA PRO A 113 4.19 7.01 10.33
C PRO A 113 3.66 6.85 11.76
N VAL A 114 3.68 5.62 12.28
CA VAL A 114 3.16 5.30 13.62
C VAL A 114 3.76 6.18 14.72
N GLU A 115 5.06 6.46 14.67
CA GLU A 115 5.77 7.32 15.63
C GLU A 115 5.17 8.73 15.75
N GLN A 116 4.57 9.25 14.66
CA GLN A 116 3.95 10.57 14.63
C GLN A 116 2.48 10.55 15.06
N SER A 117 1.86 9.37 15.15
CA SER A 117 0.45 9.21 15.48
C SER A 117 0.16 9.23 16.99
N GLU A 118 1.15 8.94 17.84
CA GLU A 118 0.99 8.92 19.31
C GLU A 118 0.93 10.33 19.95
N GLY A 119 1.45 11.36 19.27
CA GLY A 119 1.53 12.74 19.81
C GLY A 119 0.24 13.56 19.76
N GLY A 120 -0.87 12.99 19.28
CA GLY A 120 -2.06 13.75 18.87
C GLY A 120 -3.19 13.91 19.90
N SER A 121 -2.95 13.68 21.20
CA SER A 121 -3.99 13.79 22.23
C SER A 121 -3.57 14.65 23.42
N SER A 122 -3.21 15.91 23.17
CA SER A 122 -3.40 17.01 24.13
C SER A 122 -3.10 18.38 23.50
N SER A 123 -4.06 18.94 22.77
CA SER A 123 -4.32 20.39 22.78
C SER A 123 -5.56 20.73 21.95
N GLY A 124 -6.71 20.82 22.63
CA GLY A 124 -7.66 21.88 22.28
C GLY A 124 -7.04 23.21 22.70
N GLY A 125 -6.81 24.11 21.74
CA GLY A 125 -6.26 25.43 22.01
C GLY A 125 -6.04 26.22 20.73
N ALA A 126 -6.83 27.27 20.56
CA ALA A 126 -6.64 28.28 19.53
C ALA A 126 -5.26 28.94 19.64
N GLY A 127 -4.62 29.24 18.50
CA GLY A 127 -3.39 30.03 18.45
C GLY A 127 -2.56 29.71 17.21
N GLY A 128 -2.43 30.68 16.30
CA GLY A 128 -1.84 30.49 14.98
C GLY A 128 -0.30 30.50 14.95
N SER A 129 0.26 29.92 13.89
CA SER A 129 1.06 30.64 12.87
C SER A 129 1.87 29.63 12.03
N GLY A 130 1.69 29.69 10.71
CA GLY A 130 2.81 29.59 9.78
C GLY A 130 3.31 28.20 9.34
N SER A 131 2.56 27.55 8.44
CA SER A 131 3.15 27.00 7.19
C SER A 131 2.04 26.52 6.25
N GLN A 132 1.90 27.23 5.14
CA GLN A 132 0.85 27.08 4.13
C GLN A 132 0.89 25.69 3.46
N ALA A 133 -0.22 24.95 3.54
CA ALA A 133 -0.54 23.97 2.51
C ALA A 133 -1.07 24.71 1.28
N PRO A 134 -0.65 24.36 0.04
CA PRO A 134 -1.12 25.06 -1.15
C PRO A 134 -2.61 24.76 -1.37
N ARG A 135 -3.42 25.80 -1.31
CA ARG A 135 -4.85 25.78 -1.64
C ARG A 135 -4.99 25.63 -3.16
N TYR A 136 -5.40 24.46 -3.62
CA TYR A 136 -5.76 24.27 -5.04
C TYR A 136 -7.14 24.91 -5.28
N GLU A 137 -7.17 26.10 -5.87
CA GLU A 137 -8.38 26.67 -6.45
C GLU A 137 -8.56 26.13 -7.87
N PRO A 138 -9.73 25.60 -8.25
CA PRO A 138 -9.98 25.22 -9.63
C PRO A 138 -10.14 26.48 -10.49
N GLU A 139 -9.23 26.70 -11.43
CA GLU A 139 -9.36 27.77 -12.42
C GLU A 139 -10.61 27.58 -13.29
N LYS A 140 -11.37 28.67 -13.47
CA LYS A 140 -12.48 28.73 -14.41
C LYS A 140 -11.94 28.66 -15.84
N PRO A 141 -12.53 27.87 -16.75
CA PRO A 141 -12.10 27.90 -18.15
C PRO A 141 -12.52 29.23 -18.79
N GLN A 142 -11.52 30.06 -19.11
CA GLN A 142 -11.66 31.15 -20.07
C GLN A 142 -11.33 30.60 -21.46
N GLY A 143 -12.28 30.68 -22.40
CA GLY A 143 -12.04 30.14 -23.73
C GLY A 143 -13.26 30.20 -24.64
N THR A 144 -13.44 31.37 -25.23
CA THR A 144 -14.29 31.72 -26.37
C THR A 144 -14.50 30.59 -27.39
N PHE A 145 -15.75 30.14 -27.57
CA PHE A 145 -16.18 29.56 -28.83
C PHE A 145 -17.14 30.51 -29.54
N ARG A 146 -16.68 30.97 -30.70
CA ARG A 146 -17.40 31.84 -31.64
C ARG A 146 -18.72 31.19 -32.06
N SER A 147 -19.83 31.78 -31.62
CA SER A 147 -21.13 31.57 -32.23
C SER A 147 -21.11 32.10 -33.66
N ARG A 148 -21.33 31.23 -34.64
CA ARG A 148 -21.65 31.64 -36.01
C ARG A 148 -23.16 31.62 -36.16
N GLU A 149 -23.72 32.81 -36.37
CA GLU A 149 -25.09 33.03 -36.79
C GLU A 149 -25.46 32.16 -38.01
N LEU A 150 -26.65 31.58 -37.97
CA LEU A 150 -27.46 31.46 -39.17
C LEU A 150 -28.91 31.83 -38.83
N VAL A 151 -29.32 32.92 -39.47
CA VAL A 151 -30.62 33.57 -39.48
C VAL A 151 -31.68 32.66 -40.12
N ARG A 152 -32.90 32.62 -39.56
CA ARG A 152 -34.15 33.01 -40.27
C ARG A 152 -35.40 32.95 -39.38
N SER A 153 -35.91 34.15 -39.16
CA SER A 153 -37.29 34.60 -38.93
C SER A 153 -38.43 33.68 -39.35
N VAL A 154 -39.46 33.52 -38.49
CA VAL A 154 -40.81 34.11 -38.68
C VAL A 154 -41.69 33.92 -37.43
N GLY A 155 -42.44 34.97 -37.06
CA GLY A 155 -43.87 34.83 -36.74
C GLY A 155 -44.32 34.60 -35.29
N ALA A 156 -44.55 35.72 -34.59
CA ALA A 156 -45.85 36.11 -34.01
C ALA A 156 -46.49 35.33 -32.83
N SER A 157 -46.90 36.15 -31.84
CA SER A 157 -48.17 36.10 -31.07
C SER A 157 -48.26 35.25 -29.79
N SER A 158 -48.33 36.00 -28.68
CA SER A 158 -49.34 35.92 -27.61
C SER A 158 -50.07 34.61 -27.35
N LEU A 159 -50.04 34.16 -26.08
CA LEU A 159 -51.21 33.92 -25.22
C LEU A 159 -50.85 32.92 -24.11
N SER A 160 -51.10 33.31 -22.86
CA SER A 160 -51.29 32.39 -21.74
C SER A 160 -52.53 31.51 -22.01
N PRO A 161 -52.58 30.27 -21.49
CA PRO A 161 -53.66 29.97 -20.55
C PRO A 161 -53.33 28.98 -19.40
N SER A 162 -53.85 29.36 -18.24
CA SER A 162 -54.53 28.63 -17.15
C SER A 162 -54.76 27.10 -17.16
N ARG A 163 -54.38 26.48 -16.01
CA ARG A 163 -55.06 25.40 -15.20
C ARG A 163 -55.17 23.97 -15.81
N PRO A 164 -55.51 22.88 -15.05
CA PRO A 164 -55.90 22.75 -13.63
C PRO A 164 -55.23 21.58 -12.84
N ALA A 165 -55.73 21.38 -11.61
CA ALA A 165 -55.38 20.41 -10.56
C ALA A 165 -56.05 19.01 -10.67
N MET A 166 -55.75 18.15 -9.67
CA MET A 166 -56.30 16.82 -9.31
C MET A 166 -55.58 15.61 -9.97
N ALA A 167 -55.37 14.45 -9.34
CA ALA A 167 -55.90 13.86 -8.11
C ALA A 167 -54.89 12.87 -7.48
N SER A 168 -55.06 12.69 -6.17
CA SER A 168 -54.62 11.57 -5.34
C SER A 168 -54.98 10.19 -5.90
N GLN A 169 -54.09 9.20 -5.76
CA GLN A 169 -54.43 7.82 -5.35
C GLN A 169 -53.19 6.94 -5.10
N SER A 170 -53.04 6.56 -3.82
CA SER A 170 -52.71 5.24 -3.23
C SER A 170 -51.54 4.38 -3.75
N MET A 171 -50.66 4.08 -2.79
CA MET A 171 -49.62 3.04 -2.72
C MET A 171 -50.09 1.62 -3.13
N PRO A 172 -49.20 0.78 -3.68
CA PRO A 172 -49.22 -0.66 -3.50
C PRO A 172 -48.22 -1.14 -2.43
N THR A 173 -48.66 -2.15 -1.69
CA THR A 173 -48.05 -2.83 -0.55
C THR A 173 -46.87 -3.76 -0.90
N PRO A 174 -46.05 -4.16 0.09
CA PRO A 174 -44.91 -5.05 -0.12
C PRO A 174 -45.31 -6.51 -0.38
N ILE A 175 -44.62 -7.13 -1.33
CA ILE A 175 -44.76 -8.55 -1.69
C ILE A 175 -44.11 -9.42 -0.60
N SER A 176 -44.94 -10.19 0.09
CA SER A 176 -44.55 -11.24 1.04
C SER A 176 -43.73 -12.34 0.35
N ARG A 177 -42.53 -12.63 0.86
CA ARG A 177 -41.72 -13.79 0.48
C ARG A 177 -42.30 -15.06 1.13
N PRO A 178 -42.53 -16.15 0.38
CA PRO A 178 -42.92 -17.42 0.98
C PRO A 178 -41.74 -18.07 1.73
N ALA A 179 -42.03 -18.60 2.92
CA ALA A 179 -41.12 -19.44 3.71
C ALA A 179 -40.85 -20.76 2.98
N MET A 180 -39.60 -21.01 2.58
CA MET A 180 -39.17 -22.34 2.12
C MET A 180 -38.97 -23.26 3.32
N GLN A 181 -39.78 -24.30 3.34
CA GLN A 181 -39.72 -25.44 4.26
C GLN A 181 -38.44 -26.25 4.01
N ALA A 182 -37.84 -26.70 5.12
CA ALA A 182 -36.74 -27.65 5.11
C ALA A 182 -37.22 -29.02 4.57
N PRO A 183 -36.47 -29.68 3.66
CA PRO A 183 -36.69 -31.08 3.37
C PRO A 183 -36.13 -31.94 4.51
N THR A 184 -37.06 -32.63 5.15
CA THR A 184 -36.87 -33.81 5.98
C THR A 184 -36.32 -34.97 5.16
N GLY A 185 -35.46 -35.79 5.78
CA GLY A 185 -35.28 -37.20 5.42
C GLY A 185 -34.10 -37.52 4.51
N TYR A 186 -32.95 -37.85 5.12
CA TYR A 186 -32.10 -38.93 4.60
C TYR A 186 -31.79 -39.90 5.74
N ALA A 187 -32.26 -41.13 5.56
CA ALA A 187 -32.04 -42.26 6.45
C ALA A 187 -30.56 -42.67 6.49
N PRO A 188 -30.10 -43.26 7.61
CA PRO A 188 -28.73 -43.73 7.76
C PRO A 188 -28.52 -44.99 6.90
N ARG A 189 -27.48 -45.00 6.06
CA ARG A 189 -26.99 -46.23 5.45
C ARG A 189 -25.97 -46.89 6.36
N SER A 190 -26.29 -48.15 6.63
CA SER A 190 -25.62 -49.13 7.44
C SER A 190 -24.20 -49.45 6.98
N SER A 191 -23.34 -49.68 7.98
CA SER A 191 -22.32 -50.74 8.04
C SER A 191 -21.49 -51.05 6.79
N MET A 192 -20.27 -50.51 6.75
CA MET A 192 -19.14 -51.25 6.19
C MET A 192 -17.99 -51.26 7.21
N ALA A 193 -17.78 -52.47 7.73
CA ALA A 193 -16.54 -53.05 8.23
C ALA A 193 -15.48 -52.08 8.81
N ALA A 194 -15.41 -52.10 10.14
CA ALA A 194 -14.22 -51.72 10.89
C ALA A 194 -13.00 -52.47 10.34
N ARG A 195 -12.08 -51.74 9.71
CA ARG A 195 -10.71 -52.22 9.53
C ARG A 195 -10.04 -52.21 10.91
N PRO A 196 -9.41 -53.33 11.35
CA PRO A 196 -8.65 -53.32 12.59
C PRO A 196 -7.46 -52.35 12.45
N MET A 197 -7.48 -51.31 13.28
CA MET A 197 -6.39 -50.37 13.46
C MET A 197 -5.24 -51.12 14.14
N MET A 198 -4.19 -51.44 13.38
CA MET A 198 -2.94 -51.92 13.98
C MET A 198 -2.39 -50.84 14.91
N PRO A 199 -1.91 -51.17 16.12
CA PRO A 199 -1.22 -50.23 16.97
C PRO A 199 0.06 -49.78 16.26
N GLN A 200 0.10 -48.54 15.78
CA GLN A 200 1.37 -47.94 15.40
C GLN A 200 2.17 -47.73 16.69
N GLN A 201 3.28 -48.44 16.78
CA GLN A 201 4.28 -48.30 17.83
C GLN A 201 4.63 -46.81 17.99
N PRO A 202 4.86 -46.32 19.22
CA PRO A 202 5.34 -44.96 19.43
C PRO A 202 6.70 -44.83 18.73
N MET A 203 6.73 -44.12 17.60
CA MET A 203 7.99 -43.76 16.96
C MET A 203 8.76 -42.89 17.94
N ALA A 204 9.96 -43.36 18.27
CA ALA A 204 10.93 -42.69 19.09
C ALA A 204 11.10 -41.23 18.65
N ALA A 205 11.15 -40.33 19.64
CA ALA A 205 11.51 -38.94 19.43
C ALA A 205 12.79 -38.84 18.56
N PRO A 206 12.83 -37.98 17.54
CA PRO A 206 14.09 -37.68 16.90
C PRO A 206 14.99 -37.02 17.95
N ALA A 207 16.13 -37.66 18.21
CA ALA A 207 17.19 -37.10 19.03
C ALA A 207 17.57 -35.70 18.52
N PRO A 208 17.95 -34.75 19.41
CA PRO A 208 18.39 -33.43 18.99
C PRO A 208 19.62 -33.58 18.09
N SER A 209 19.47 -33.26 16.81
CA SER A 209 20.59 -33.07 15.90
C SER A 209 21.46 -31.94 16.45
N ARG A 210 22.65 -32.37 16.86
CA ARG A 210 23.83 -31.61 17.29
C ARG A 210 24.03 -30.32 16.47
N PRO A 211 24.58 -29.25 17.09
CA PRO A 211 24.84 -27.98 16.39
C PRO A 211 25.76 -28.24 15.20
N ALA A 212 25.23 -28.07 13.99
CA ALA A 212 26.05 -28.05 12.80
C ALA A 212 26.90 -26.79 12.85
N ALA A 213 28.20 -27.02 12.90
CA ALA A 213 29.27 -26.05 12.91
C ALA A 213 28.98 -24.83 12.02
N SER A 214 29.19 -23.67 12.62
CA SER A 214 29.54 -22.41 11.98
C SER A 214 30.48 -22.68 10.80
N GLN A 215 29.95 -22.59 9.59
CA GLN A 215 30.83 -22.41 8.45
C GLN A 215 31.44 -21.01 8.60
N PRO A 216 32.77 -20.87 8.51
CA PRO A 216 33.40 -19.56 8.50
C PRO A 216 32.84 -18.78 7.32
N GLU A 217 32.13 -17.70 7.66
CA GLU A 217 31.70 -16.66 6.75
C GLU A 217 32.96 -16.16 6.05
N VAL A 218 33.11 -16.52 4.77
CA VAL A 218 34.18 -15.99 3.91
C VAL A 218 33.81 -14.54 3.67
N GLU A 219 34.31 -13.67 4.55
CA GLU A 219 34.23 -12.23 4.46
C GLU A 219 35.01 -11.80 3.20
N LEU A 220 34.31 -11.76 2.07
CA LEU A 220 34.82 -11.09 0.88
C LEU A 220 35.00 -9.61 1.25
N PRO A 221 36.20 -9.04 1.09
CA PRO A 221 36.48 -7.67 1.53
C PRO A 221 35.52 -6.72 0.82
N MET A 222 34.79 -5.94 1.62
CA MET A 222 33.93 -4.86 1.11
C MET A 222 34.77 -4.00 0.16
N PRO A 223 34.29 -3.69 -1.06
CA PRO A 223 34.96 -2.71 -1.89
C PRO A 223 34.99 -1.39 -1.11
N ALA A 224 36.19 -0.93 -0.74
CA ALA A 224 36.38 0.36 -0.11
C ALA A 224 35.76 1.41 -1.03
N VAL A 225 34.66 2.01 -0.59
CA VAL A 225 33.99 3.08 -1.34
C VAL A 225 34.92 4.28 -1.29
N PRO A 226 35.40 4.80 -2.43
CA PRO A 226 36.23 6.00 -2.44
C PRO A 226 35.48 7.17 -1.79
N GLU A 227 36.13 7.86 -0.85
CA GLU A 227 35.56 8.99 -0.10
C GLU A 227 35.06 10.12 -1.03
N GLU A 228 35.66 10.23 -2.23
CA GLU A 228 35.28 11.12 -3.32
C GLU A 228 33.83 10.96 -3.80
N LEU A 229 33.24 9.77 -3.64
CA LEU A 229 31.85 9.51 -4.00
C LEU A 229 30.87 10.15 -3.00
N TYR A 230 31.25 10.26 -1.72
CA TYR A 230 30.44 10.94 -0.70
C TYR A 230 30.49 12.46 -0.88
N SER A 231 31.65 13.01 -1.26
CA SER A 231 31.78 14.42 -1.63
C SER A 231 30.93 14.74 -2.85
N SER A 232 30.99 13.89 -3.88
CA SER A 232 30.18 14.04 -5.09
C SER A 232 28.67 13.93 -4.82
N LEU A 233 28.26 13.16 -3.81
CA LEU A 233 26.86 13.03 -3.40
C LEU A 233 26.34 14.32 -2.77
N SER A 234 27.15 14.98 -1.95
CA SER A 234 26.78 16.27 -1.33
C SER A 234 26.72 17.40 -2.35
N GLU A 235 27.55 17.36 -3.40
CA GLU A 235 27.51 18.33 -4.51
C GLU A 235 26.27 18.18 -5.41
N LEU A 236 25.73 16.96 -5.51
CA LEU A 236 24.60 16.66 -6.39
C LEU A 236 23.26 16.93 -5.72
N GLU A 237 23.19 17.14 -4.41
CA GLU A 237 21.95 17.39 -3.68
C GLU A 237 21.16 18.60 -4.25
N ASN A 238 19.89 18.36 -4.55
CA ASN A 238 18.94 19.32 -5.18
C ASN A 238 19.24 19.69 -6.64
N THR A 239 20.09 18.93 -7.34
CA THR A 239 20.37 19.16 -8.77
C THR A 239 19.59 18.22 -9.69
N ALA A 240 19.01 17.13 -9.16
CA ALA A 240 18.39 16.04 -9.93
C ALA A 240 19.33 15.41 -10.99
N ARG A 241 20.64 15.43 -10.72
CA ARG A 241 21.69 14.90 -11.60
C ARG A 241 22.32 13.64 -11.01
N ALA A 242 22.99 12.90 -11.88
CA ALA A 242 23.67 11.66 -11.59
C ALA A 242 25.05 11.64 -12.24
N LYS A 243 26.05 11.22 -11.48
CA LYS A 243 27.43 11.02 -11.94
C LYS A 243 27.70 9.51 -12.06
N LEU A 244 28.16 9.10 -13.23
CA LEU A 244 28.56 7.72 -13.52
C LEU A 244 30.08 7.60 -13.49
N TYR A 245 30.60 6.58 -12.83
CA TYR A 245 32.04 6.36 -12.63
C TYR A 245 32.48 5.00 -13.16
N ASP A 246 33.73 4.92 -13.63
CA ASP A 246 34.37 3.68 -14.07
C ASP A 246 35.04 2.92 -12.90
N LYS A 247 35.62 1.74 -13.17
CA LYS A 247 36.36 0.89 -12.21
C LYS A 247 37.50 1.61 -11.50
N ALA A 248 38.03 2.68 -12.09
CA ALA A 248 39.11 3.50 -11.54
C ALA A 248 38.62 4.69 -10.70
N GLY A 249 37.30 4.87 -10.51
CA GLY A 249 36.74 6.05 -9.82
C GLY A 249 36.73 7.32 -10.68
N ALA A 250 37.10 7.24 -11.96
CA ALA A 250 37.03 8.35 -12.89
C ALA A 250 35.59 8.60 -13.35
N LEU A 251 35.19 9.88 -13.38
CA LEU A 251 33.89 10.32 -13.89
C LEU A 251 33.80 10.08 -15.40
N LYS A 252 32.83 9.27 -15.84
CA LYS A 252 32.57 9.04 -17.27
C LYS A 252 31.60 10.06 -17.85
N SER A 253 30.52 10.35 -17.11
CA SER A 253 29.46 11.23 -17.60
C SER A 253 28.56 11.70 -16.47
N GLU A 254 28.01 12.89 -16.65
CA GLU A 254 26.97 13.47 -15.79
C GLU A 254 25.65 13.52 -16.57
N ILE A 255 24.61 12.87 -16.05
CA ILE A 255 23.29 12.73 -16.68
C ILE A 255 22.18 13.17 -15.72
N LEU A 256 20.94 13.30 -16.20
CA LEU A 256 19.79 13.52 -15.32
C LEU A 256 19.35 12.20 -14.68
N VAL A 257 18.75 12.28 -13.49
CA VAL A 257 18.24 11.10 -12.76
C VAL A 257 17.24 10.28 -13.58
N LYS A 258 16.44 10.94 -14.41
CA LYS A 258 15.47 10.29 -15.31
C LYS A 258 16.13 9.41 -16.37
N ASP A 259 17.36 9.77 -16.76
CA ASP A 259 18.09 9.12 -17.84
C ASP A 259 19.05 8.03 -17.32
N ILE A 260 19.11 7.79 -16.01
CA ILE A 260 19.96 6.73 -15.43
C ILE A 260 19.56 5.36 -15.96
N LEU A 261 18.27 5.04 -15.95
CA LEU A 261 17.75 3.75 -16.43
C LEU A 261 18.16 3.48 -17.89
N PRO A 262 17.85 4.37 -18.87
CA PRO A 262 18.26 4.14 -20.25
C PRO A 262 19.78 4.19 -20.44
N SER A 263 20.51 5.00 -19.67
CA SER A 263 21.97 5.09 -19.77
C SER A 263 22.68 3.83 -19.29
N ILE A 264 22.17 3.18 -18.24
CA ILE A 264 22.70 1.90 -17.76
C ILE A 264 22.27 0.74 -18.69
N GLU A 265 21.09 0.83 -19.32
CA GLU A 265 20.66 -0.14 -20.33
C GLU A 265 21.51 -0.08 -21.62
N ALA A 266 21.86 1.13 -22.07
CA ALA A 266 22.65 1.36 -23.27
C ALA A 266 24.17 1.21 -23.08
N GLY A 267 24.69 1.55 -21.89
CA GLY A 267 26.11 1.49 -21.55
C GLY A 267 26.54 0.18 -20.89
N SER A 268 27.81 -0.20 -21.05
CA SER A 268 28.38 -1.46 -20.49
C SER A 268 29.54 -1.26 -19.52
N ASP A 269 30.01 -0.03 -19.30
CA ASP A 269 31.25 0.23 -18.57
C ASP A 269 31.04 1.23 -17.43
N VAL A 270 30.09 0.97 -16.54
CA VAL A 270 29.84 1.77 -15.33
C VAL A 270 30.05 0.87 -14.12
N HIS A 271 30.85 1.33 -13.16
CA HIS A 271 31.17 0.60 -11.93
C HIS A 271 30.50 1.18 -10.70
N ALA A 272 30.38 2.51 -10.64
CA ALA A 272 29.70 3.22 -9.57
C ALA A 272 28.74 4.29 -10.10
N VAL A 273 27.61 4.46 -9.40
CA VAL A 273 26.59 5.46 -9.74
C VAL A 273 26.26 6.26 -8.49
N VAL A 274 26.38 7.59 -8.59
CA VAL A 274 26.02 8.54 -7.54
C VAL A 274 24.94 9.47 -8.08
N PHE A 275 23.82 9.62 -7.40
CA PHE A 275 22.74 10.47 -7.90
C PHE A 275 21.90 11.13 -6.81
N ASP A 276 21.30 12.26 -7.18
CA ASP A 276 20.41 13.02 -6.34
C ASP A 276 18.99 12.45 -6.37
N GLY A 277 18.77 11.38 -5.62
CA GLY A 277 17.47 10.73 -5.54
C GLY A 277 17.40 9.57 -4.55
N VAL A 278 16.27 8.89 -4.58
CA VAL A 278 16.01 7.71 -3.75
C VAL A 278 16.51 6.46 -4.47
N VAL A 279 17.34 5.66 -3.82
CA VAL A 279 17.72 4.33 -4.31
C VAL A 279 16.53 3.39 -4.23
N THR A 280 16.02 2.97 -5.38
CA THR A 280 14.87 2.06 -5.51
C THR A 280 15.31 0.64 -5.88
N GLN A 281 14.51 -0.37 -5.55
CA GLN A 281 14.78 -1.77 -5.90
C GLN A 281 14.97 -1.97 -7.43
N ARG A 282 14.16 -1.30 -8.26
CA ARG A 282 14.31 -1.37 -9.73
C ARG A 282 15.69 -0.93 -10.21
N LEU A 283 16.26 0.09 -9.57
CA LEU A 283 17.60 0.58 -9.92
C LEU A 283 18.68 -0.40 -9.44
N VAL A 284 18.50 -1.00 -8.26
CA VAL A 284 19.36 -2.05 -7.70
C VAL A 284 19.40 -3.28 -8.60
N ASP A 285 18.25 -3.76 -9.07
CA ASP A 285 18.17 -4.95 -9.93
C ASP A 285 18.83 -4.70 -11.29
N LEU A 286 18.63 -3.50 -11.85
CA LEU A 286 19.22 -3.12 -13.13
C LEU A 286 20.73 -2.94 -13.01
N ALA A 287 21.19 -2.32 -11.92
CA ALA A 287 22.60 -2.19 -11.57
C ALA A 287 23.27 -3.56 -11.41
N ALA A 288 22.61 -4.49 -10.72
CA ALA A 288 23.10 -5.86 -10.54
C ALA A 288 23.24 -6.60 -11.88
N LYS A 289 22.24 -6.50 -12.76
CA LYS A 289 22.24 -7.12 -14.09
C LYS A 289 23.39 -6.63 -14.98
N LYS A 290 23.85 -5.41 -14.75
CA LYS A 290 24.93 -4.76 -15.52
C LYS A 290 26.30 -4.81 -14.82
N GLY A 291 26.37 -5.37 -13.61
CA GLY A 291 27.63 -5.55 -12.87
C GLY A 291 28.15 -4.28 -12.19
N ILE A 292 27.27 -3.32 -11.90
CA ILE A 292 27.61 -2.14 -11.09
C ILE A 292 27.80 -2.60 -9.64
N ARG A 293 28.90 -2.19 -8.99
CA ARG A 293 29.22 -2.61 -7.62
C ARG A 293 28.94 -1.55 -6.56
N ILE A 294 28.76 -0.29 -6.93
CA ILE A 294 28.52 0.79 -5.98
C ILE A 294 27.35 1.64 -6.45
N LEU A 295 26.32 1.75 -5.62
CA LEU A 295 25.13 2.56 -5.88
C LEU A 295 24.87 3.47 -4.69
N LEU A 296 24.97 4.78 -4.91
CA LEU A 296 24.82 5.80 -3.88
C LEU A 296 23.74 6.79 -4.29
N GLY A 297 22.80 7.02 -3.37
CA GLY A 297 21.76 8.04 -3.53
C GLY A 297 21.64 8.90 -2.28
N VAL A 298 20.96 10.03 -2.38
CA VAL A 298 20.71 10.91 -1.21
C VAL A 298 19.91 10.17 -0.14
N LYS A 299 18.96 9.34 -0.54
CA LYS A 299 18.22 8.45 0.37
C LYS A 299 18.22 7.02 -0.16
N VAL A 300 18.27 6.07 0.76
CA VAL A 300 18.05 4.66 0.43
C VAL A 300 16.55 4.37 0.61
N GLY A 301 15.90 3.89 -0.43
CA GLY A 301 14.51 3.43 -0.36
C GLY A 301 14.41 2.04 0.28
N ASN A 302 13.23 1.44 0.22
CA ASN A 302 13.04 0.08 0.71
C ASN A 302 13.67 -0.92 -0.28
N ILE A 303 14.74 -1.60 0.15
CA ILE A 303 15.54 -2.51 -0.70
C ILE A 303 15.55 -3.88 -0.01
N PHE A 304 14.81 -4.82 -0.57
CA PHE A 304 14.63 -6.16 -0.02
C PHE A 304 15.73 -7.13 -0.47
N ASN A 305 16.17 -6.99 -1.73
CA ASN A 305 17.16 -7.87 -2.32
C ASN A 305 18.45 -7.11 -2.62
N ARG A 306 19.49 -7.38 -1.83
CA ARG A 306 20.83 -6.80 -2.01
C ARG A 306 21.73 -7.86 -2.68
N PRO A 307 22.12 -7.65 -3.95
CA PRO A 307 23.05 -8.54 -4.64
C PRO A 307 24.38 -8.66 -3.89
N SER A 308 24.90 -9.87 -3.77
CA SER A 308 26.22 -10.13 -3.17
C SER A 308 27.33 -9.45 -3.97
N GLY A 309 28.11 -8.58 -3.31
CA GLY A 309 29.20 -7.82 -3.93
C GLY A 309 28.82 -6.42 -4.43
N MET A 310 27.61 -5.93 -4.12
CA MET A 310 27.19 -4.56 -4.40
C MET A 310 27.03 -3.74 -3.11
N PHE A 311 27.67 -2.58 -3.05
CA PHE A 311 27.49 -1.59 -2.00
C PHE A 311 26.32 -0.67 -2.35
N ILE A 312 25.38 -0.55 -1.43
CA ILE A 312 24.24 0.36 -1.56
C ILE A 312 24.24 1.28 -0.35
N GLY A 313 24.31 2.59 -0.59
CA GLY A 313 24.48 3.57 0.47
C GLY A 313 23.66 4.84 0.25
N GLY A 314 23.31 5.46 1.38
CA GLY A 314 22.71 6.78 1.46
C GLY A 314 23.69 7.81 1.98
N LYS A 315 23.33 9.08 1.91
CA LYS A 315 23.94 10.09 2.80
C LYS A 315 23.57 9.72 4.25
N LYS A 316 24.57 9.62 5.13
CA LYS A 316 24.36 9.50 6.58
C LYS A 316 23.95 10.84 7.15
#